data_AF-A0A6H0HB19-F1
#
_entry.id   AF-A0A6H0HB19-F1
#
_cell.length_a   1.000
_cell.length_b   1.000
_cell.length_c   1.000
_cell.angle_alpha   90.00
_cell.angle_beta   90.00
_cell.angle_gamma   90.00
#
_symmetry.space_group_name_H-M   'P 1'
#
loop_
_entity.id
_entity.type
_entity.pdbx_description
1 polymer ?
#
loop_
_entity_poly.entity_id
_entity_poly.type
_entity_poly.pdbx_seq_one_letter_code
_entity_poly.pdbx_strand_id
1 'polypeptide(L)'
;MIESIESLDYPRSELEVEFLIESNNQEMLTAIEKHTLPQYFEVISVPLFLPKIKARLYNYAMSLVRGKYVVMYDVDDKLDPLQLKKALIEFDRGNDELSCVQARLNYYNHNHNFLTKSFSLKYMSCFRTYCLDSKK
;
A
#
# COMPACT_ATOMS: atom_id res chain seq x y z
N MET A 1 -9.28 6.35 2.13
CA MET A 1 -7.93 6.29 1.53
C MET A 1 -7.30 7.67 1.30
N ILE A 2 -7.91 8.59 0.55
CA ILE A 2 -7.35 9.93 0.28
C ILE A 2 -6.90 10.63 1.58
N GLU A 3 -7.80 10.75 2.56
CA GLU A 3 -7.50 11.32 3.88
C GLU A 3 -6.37 10.57 4.62
N SER A 4 -6.29 9.24 4.47
CA SER A 4 -5.22 8.43 5.08
C SER A 4 -3.86 8.80 4.49
N ILE A 5 -3.78 9.01 3.17
CA ILE A 5 -2.56 9.44 2.47
C ILE A 5 -2.22 10.90 2.83
N GLU A 6 -3.23 11.75 2.97
CA GLU A 6 -3.06 13.11 3.50
C GLU A 6 -2.62 13.13 4.98
N SER A 7 -2.82 12.05 5.73
CA SER A 7 -2.30 11.95 7.10
C SER A 7 -0.82 11.57 7.18
N LEU A 8 -0.19 11.14 6.07
CA LEU A 8 1.22 10.79 6.04
C LEU A 8 2.10 12.01 6.33
N ASP A 9 3.01 11.85 7.28
CA ASP A 9 4.06 12.81 7.59
C ASP A 9 5.23 12.59 6.62
N TYR A 10 5.05 13.08 5.40
CA TYR A 10 6.06 13.05 4.33
C TYR A 10 5.88 14.26 3.38
N PRO A 11 6.96 14.86 2.84
CA PRO A 11 6.86 16.02 1.95
C PRO A 11 6.02 15.73 0.71
N ARG A 12 5.00 16.56 0.44
CA ARG A 12 4.08 16.37 -0.70
C ARG A 12 4.78 16.51 -2.06
N SER A 13 5.83 17.32 -2.12
CA SER A 13 6.66 17.50 -3.32
C SER A 13 7.47 16.26 -3.69
N GLU A 14 7.61 15.31 -2.77
CA GLU A 14 8.34 14.05 -2.96
C GLU A 14 7.39 12.84 -2.99
N LEU A 15 6.08 13.08 -3.01
CA LEU A 15 5.07 12.02 -3.15
C LEU A 15 4.50 12.03 -4.56
N GLU A 16 4.31 10.83 -5.08
CA GLU A 16 3.55 10.52 -6.28
C GLU A 16 2.58 9.40 -5.88
N VAL A 17 1.28 9.63 -6.06
CA VAL A 17 0.22 8.71 -5.60
C VAL A 17 -0.64 8.31 -6.78
N GLU A 18 -0.57 7.04 -7.16
CA GLU A 18 -1.33 6.50 -8.28
C GLU A 18 -2.48 5.62 -7.80
N PHE A 19 -3.72 5.99 -8.18
CA PHE A 19 -4.88 5.10 -8.03
C PHE A 19 -5.03 4.23 -9.26
N LEU A 20 -4.81 2.92 -9.08
CA LEU A 20 -4.95 1.92 -10.14
C LEU A 20 -6.37 1.38 -10.17
N ILE A 21 -7.10 1.63 -11.27
CA ILE A 21 -8.52 1.29 -11.38
C ILE A 21 -8.74 0.56 -12.69
N GLU A 22 -9.38 -0.61 -12.64
CA GLU A 22 -9.75 -1.32 -13.87
C GLU A 22 -10.70 -0.46 -14.72
N SER A 23 -10.47 -0.39 -16.04
CA SER A 23 -11.22 0.47 -16.96
C SER A 23 -12.71 0.16 -17.05
N ASN A 24 -13.12 -1.03 -16.63
CA ASN A 24 -14.54 -1.43 -16.57
C ASN A 24 -15.20 -1.05 -15.24
N ASN A 25 -14.47 -0.56 -14.23
CA ASN A 25 -15.00 -0.13 -12.94
C ASN A 25 -15.45 1.33 -13.00
N GLN A 26 -16.54 1.56 -13.75
CA GLN A 26 -17.11 2.89 -13.96
C GLN A 26 -17.62 3.54 -12.67
N GLU A 27 -18.08 2.74 -11.71
CA GLU A 27 -18.51 3.23 -10.39
C GLU A 27 -17.36 3.92 -9.65
N MET A 28 -16.19 3.28 -9.59
CA MET A 28 -15.02 3.83 -8.90
C MET A 28 -14.44 5.05 -9.63
N LEU A 29 -14.39 5.01 -10.97
CA LEU A 29 -13.95 6.17 -11.78
C LEU A 29 -14.86 7.38 -11.53
N THR A 30 -16.19 7.18 -11.62
CA THR A 30 -17.17 8.25 -11.37
C THR A 30 -17.11 8.76 -9.93
N ALA A 31 -16.84 7.88 -8.96
CA ALA A 31 -16.70 8.28 -7.56
C ALA A 31 -15.48 9.19 -7.37
N ILE A 32 -14.34 8.87 -7.99
CA ILE A 32 -13.12 9.67 -7.87
C ILE A 32 -13.23 11.00 -8.61
N GLU A 33 -13.90 11.05 -9.76
CA GLU A 33 -14.16 12.29 -10.50
C GLU A 33 -14.92 13.34 -9.66
N LYS A 34 -15.68 12.91 -8.65
CA LYS A 34 -16.39 13.81 -7.72
C LYS A 34 -15.47 14.41 -6.64
N HIS A 35 -14.26 13.91 -6.49
CA HIS A 35 -13.29 14.41 -5.53
C HIS A 35 -12.27 15.32 -6.21
N THR A 36 -11.96 16.46 -5.57
CA THR A 36 -10.82 17.30 -5.99
C THR A 36 -9.55 16.68 -5.45
N LEU A 37 -8.80 16.01 -6.32
CA LEU A 37 -7.53 15.39 -5.96
C LEU A 37 -6.39 16.43 -5.97
N PRO A 38 -5.49 16.41 -4.98
CA PRO A 38 -4.25 17.18 -5.03
C PRO A 38 -3.39 16.82 -6.25
N GLN A 39 -2.51 17.73 -6.69
CA GLN A 39 -1.69 17.56 -7.89
C GLN A 39 -0.75 16.34 -7.87
N TYR A 40 -0.41 15.83 -6.69
CA TYR A 40 0.45 14.66 -6.54
C TYR A 40 -0.33 13.33 -6.60
N PHE A 41 -1.65 13.38 -6.84
CA PHE A 41 -2.47 12.21 -7.12
C PHE A 41 -2.74 12.11 -8.62
N GLU A 42 -2.64 10.89 -9.13
CA GLU A 42 -3.04 10.53 -10.50
C GLU A 42 -3.92 9.29 -10.49
N VAL A 43 -4.89 9.25 -11.41
CA VAL A 43 -5.78 8.10 -11.60
C VAL A 43 -5.38 7.38 -12.88
N ILE A 44 -4.96 6.13 -12.75
CA ILE A 44 -4.56 5.29 -13.86
C ILE A 44 -5.67 4.30 -14.15
N SER A 45 -6.34 4.52 -15.29
CA SER A 45 -7.28 3.55 -15.83
C SER A 45 -6.51 2.40 -16.49
N VAL A 46 -6.51 1.25 -15.83
CA VAL A 46 -5.80 0.06 -16.30
C VAL A 46 -6.72 -0.76 -17.20
N PRO A 47 -6.29 -1.12 -18.43
CA PRO A 47 -7.08 -1.96 -19.31
C PRO A 47 -7.49 -3.27 -18.64
N LEU A 48 -8.65 -3.79 -19.02
CA LEU A 48 -9.11 -5.08 -18.51
C LEU A 48 -8.19 -6.20 -18.97
N PHE A 49 -7.57 -6.91 -18.03
CA PHE A 49 -6.74 -8.07 -18.31
C PHE A 49 -7.37 -9.37 -17.79
N LEU A 50 -7.25 -10.44 -18.56
CA LEU A 50 -7.62 -11.80 -18.12
C LEU A 50 -6.34 -12.67 -17.99
N PRO A 51 -6.14 -13.39 -16.87
CA PRO A 51 -6.98 -13.40 -15.66
C PRO A 51 -6.87 -12.09 -14.85
N LYS A 52 -7.94 -11.76 -14.11
CA LYS A 52 -7.99 -10.59 -13.22
C LYS A 52 -7.18 -10.82 -11.95
N ILE A 53 -5.93 -10.38 -11.92
CA ILE A 53 -5.02 -10.56 -10.78
C ILE A 53 -4.38 -9.23 -10.41
N LYS A 54 -4.35 -8.88 -9.12
CA LYS A 54 -3.72 -7.65 -8.58
C LYS A 54 -2.28 -7.47 -9.08
N ALA A 55 -1.51 -8.55 -9.16
CA ALA A 55 -0.13 -8.51 -9.66
C ALA A 55 -0.01 -7.92 -11.09
N ARG A 56 -0.99 -8.13 -11.96
CA ARG A 56 -0.98 -7.52 -13.31
C ARG A 56 -1.23 -6.02 -13.29
N LEU A 57 -2.14 -5.56 -12.42
CA LEU A 57 -2.37 -4.13 -12.21
C LEU A 57 -1.08 -3.45 -11.77
N TYR A 58 -0.37 -4.05 -10.81
CA TYR A 58 0.91 -3.53 -10.35
C TYR A 58 1.98 -3.55 -11.44
N ASN A 59 2.12 -4.64 -12.21
CA ASN A 59 3.09 -4.67 -13.30
C ASN A 59 2.82 -3.60 -14.37
N TYR A 60 1.55 -3.31 -14.65
CA TYR A 60 1.18 -2.22 -15.55
C TYR A 60 1.62 -0.87 -14.98
N ALA A 61 1.29 -0.59 -13.72
CA ALA A 61 1.65 0.64 -13.04
C ALA A 61 3.15 0.83 -12.85
N MET A 62 3.91 -0.24 -12.60
CA MET A 62 5.37 -0.18 -12.44
C MET A 62 6.08 0.40 -13.67
N SER A 63 5.46 0.36 -14.85
CA SER A 63 6.01 0.97 -16.07
C SER A 63 5.79 2.50 -16.15
N LEU A 64 4.97 3.05 -15.27
CA LEU A 64 4.54 4.45 -15.26
C LEU A 64 5.18 5.22 -14.08
N VAL A 65 5.31 4.56 -12.92
CA VAL A 65 5.93 5.14 -11.71
C VAL A 65 7.41 5.48 -11.91
N ARG A 66 7.87 6.55 -11.24
CA ARG A 66 9.27 7.02 -11.33
C ARG A 66 9.99 7.13 -9.99
N GLY A 67 9.26 6.93 -8.88
CA GLY A 67 9.81 7.03 -7.53
C GLY A 67 10.97 6.07 -7.29
N LYS A 68 11.95 6.53 -6.49
CA LYS A 68 13.07 5.69 -6.01
C LYS A 68 12.57 4.52 -5.16
N TYR A 69 11.50 4.76 -4.39
CA TYR A 69 10.83 3.76 -3.57
C TYR A 69 9.37 3.68 -4.01
N VAL A 70 8.83 2.47 -4.02
CA VAL A 70 7.43 2.23 -4.37
C VAL A 70 6.76 1.49 -3.23
N VAL A 71 5.59 1.96 -2.83
CA VAL A 71 4.76 1.36 -1.78
C VAL A 71 3.40 1.00 -2.37
N MET A 72 2.90 -0.17 -2.00
CA MET A 72 1.58 -0.65 -2.40
C MET A 72 0.66 -0.64 -1.19
N TYR A 73 -0.50 -0.01 -1.33
CA TYR A 73 -1.55 0.04 -0.31
C TYR A 73 -2.84 -0.59 -0.84
N ASP A 74 -3.56 -1.29 0.03
CA ASP A 74 -4.93 -1.69 -0.24
C ASP A 74 -5.89 -0.54 0.11
N VAL A 75 -7.01 -0.42 -0.60
CA VAL A 75 -7.97 0.70 -0.47
C VAL A 75 -8.56 0.82 0.94
N ASP A 76 -8.60 -0.30 1.66
CA ASP A 76 -9.14 -0.40 3.02
C ASP A 76 -8.07 -0.18 4.12
N ASP A 77 -6.81 0.06 3.74
CA ASP A 77 -5.73 0.23 4.72
C ASP A 77 -5.86 1.56 5.48
N LYS A 78 -5.56 1.49 6.78
CA LYS A 78 -5.33 2.67 7.63
C LYS A 78 -3.84 2.85 7.84
N LEU A 79 -3.33 3.96 7.30
CA LEU A 79 -1.90 4.25 7.31
C LEU A 79 -1.46 4.82 8.65
N ASP A 80 -0.26 4.44 9.10
CA ASP A 80 0.45 5.15 10.16
C ASP A 80 1.11 6.39 9.55
N PRO A 81 0.89 7.61 10.08
CA PRO A 81 1.49 8.84 9.57
C PRO A 81 3.01 8.73 9.33
N LEU A 82 3.72 7.96 10.15
CA LEU A 82 5.17 7.81 10.08
C LEU A 82 5.62 6.61 9.24
N GLN A 83 4.72 5.88 8.58
CA GLN A 83 5.02 4.61 7.93
C GLN A 83 6.13 4.74 6.88
N LEU A 84 6.09 5.76 6.02
CA LEU A 84 7.09 5.97 4.98
C LEU A 84 8.48 6.26 5.57
N LYS A 85 8.55 7.16 6.55
CA LYS A 85 9.81 7.49 7.24
C LYS A 85 10.39 6.25 7.95
N LYS A 86 9.55 5.44 8.59
CA LYS A 86 9.98 4.18 9.22
C LYS A 86 10.55 3.21 8.18
N ALA A 87 9.90 3.06 7.03
CA ALA A 87 10.38 2.20 5.96
C ALA A 87 11.74 2.67 5.42
N LEU A 88 11.93 3.99 5.23
CA LEU A 88 13.21 4.55 4.79
C LEU A 88 14.34 4.30 5.80
N ILE A 89 14.06 4.40 7.11
CA ILE A 89 15.04 4.06 8.15
C ILE A 89 15.46 2.59 8.04
N GLU A 90 14.54 1.68 7.73
CA GLU A 90 14.88 0.26 7.56
C GLU A 90 15.67 0.02 6.27
N PHE A 91 15.39 0.75 5.18
CA PHE A 91 16.24 0.73 3.98
C PHE A 91 17.65 1.27 4.24
N ASP A 92 17.79 2.32 5.04
CA ASP A 92 19.09 2.90 5.42
C ASP A 92 19.91 1.98 6.34
N ARG A 93 19.23 1.23 7.21
CA ARG A 93 19.85 0.22 8.08
C ARG A 93 20.16 -1.10 7.37
N GLY A 94 19.47 -1.37 6.26
CA GLY A 94 19.67 -2.56 5.47
C GLY A 94 21.06 -2.62 4.83
N ASN A 95 21.46 -3.82 4.41
CA ASN A 95 22.60 -3.96 3.51
C ASN A 95 22.15 -3.71 2.05
N ASP A 96 23.09 -3.71 1.12
CA ASP A 96 22.81 -3.53 -0.33
C ASP A 96 21.92 -4.64 -0.93
N GLU A 97 21.67 -5.73 -0.20
CA GLU A 97 20.78 -6.82 -0.63
C GLU A 97 19.31 -6.57 -0.26
N LEU A 98 19.02 -5.61 0.63
CA LEU A 98 17.66 -5.33 1.08
C LEU A 98 16.83 -4.67 -0.03
N SER A 99 15.95 -5.46 -0.63
CA SER A 99 15.11 -5.02 -1.75
C SER A 99 13.70 -4.58 -1.36
N CYS A 100 13.19 -5.01 -0.20
CA CYS A 100 11.81 -4.74 0.22
C CYS A 100 11.67 -4.68 1.75
N VAL A 101 10.83 -3.75 2.22
CA VAL A 101 10.45 -3.63 3.63
C VAL A 101 8.95 -3.85 3.75
N GLN A 102 8.56 -4.91 4.48
CA GLN A 102 7.16 -5.24 4.74
C GLN A 102 6.71 -4.58 6.06
N ALA A 103 5.69 -3.73 5.98
CA ALA A 103 5.03 -3.24 7.20
C ALA A 103 4.24 -4.36 7.88
N ARG A 104 4.18 -4.32 9.22
CA ARG A 104 3.39 -5.28 9.98
C ARG A 104 1.90 -5.04 9.77
N LEU A 105 1.19 -6.05 9.28
CA LEU A 105 -0.26 -6.04 9.16
C LEU A 105 -0.90 -6.27 10.54
N ASN A 106 -1.68 -5.31 11.01
CA ASN A 106 -2.48 -5.43 12.23
C ASN A 106 -3.94 -5.10 11.93
N TYR A 107 -4.87 -5.90 12.43
CA TYR A 107 -6.29 -5.59 12.31
C TYR A 107 -6.67 -4.46 13.26
N TYR A 108 -7.32 -3.43 12.72
CA TYR A 108 -7.85 -2.30 13.49
C TYR A 108 -8.86 -2.77 14.58
N ASN A 109 -9.59 -3.86 14.32
CA ASN A 109 -10.63 -4.42 15.22
C ASN A 109 -10.13 -5.52 16.18
N HIS A 110 -8.86 -5.52 16.58
CA HIS A 110 -8.29 -6.59 17.43
C HIS A 110 -8.99 -6.78 18.81
N ASN A 111 -9.75 -5.79 19.29
CA ASN A 111 -10.44 -5.80 20.58
C ASN A 111 -11.97 -5.97 20.49
N HIS A 112 -12.55 -6.21 19.32
CA HIS A 112 -14.01 -6.16 19.16
C HIS A 112 -14.74 -7.43 19.62
N ASN A 113 -14.13 -8.62 19.48
CA ASN A 113 -14.64 -9.89 20.02
C ASN A 113 -13.58 -11.02 19.98
N PHE A 114 -13.88 -12.17 20.60
CA PHE A 114 -12.95 -13.29 20.70
C PHE A 114 -12.53 -13.88 19.33
N LEU A 115 -13.39 -13.77 18.31
CA LEU A 115 -13.10 -14.18 16.94
C LEU A 115 -12.04 -13.27 16.28
N THR A 116 -12.21 -11.95 16.34
CA THR A 116 -11.27 -10.98 15.75
C THR A 116 -9.88 -11.03 16.39
N LYS A 117 -9.81 -11.32 17.71
CA LYS A 117 -8.55 -11.57 18.42
C LYS A 117 -7.85 -12.85 17.94
N SER A 118 -8.61 -13.93 17.72
CA SER A 118 -8.08 -15.20 17.21
C SER A 118 -7.57 -15.08 15.76
N PHE A 119 -8.25 -14.31 14.92
CA PHE A 119 -7.79 -14.00 13.56
C PHE A 119 -6.51 -13.15 13.57
N SER A 120 -6.45 -12.13 14.43
CA SER A 120 -5.27 -11.28 14.58
C SER A 120 -4.03 -12.07 15.00
N LEU A 121 -4.18 -13.01 15.95
CA LEU A 121 -3.09 -13.88 16.40
C LEU A 121 -2.60 -14.83 15.30
N LYS A 122 -3.53 -15.42 14.51
CA LYS A 122 -3.18 -16.34 13.41
C LYS A 122 -2.44 -15.61 12.28
N TYR A 123 -2.80 -14.37 11.99
CA TYR A 123 -2.13 -13.54 10.99
C TYR A 123 -0.78 -12.99 11.48
N MET A 124 -0.70 -12.50 12.72
CA MET A 124 0.56 -12.08 13.32
C MET A 124 1.58 -13.22 13.35
N SER A 125 1.15 -14.46 13.59
CA SER A 125 2.03 -15.64 13.56
C SER A 125 2.53 -15.97 12.14
N CYS A 126 1.65 -15.88 11.13
CA CYS A 126 2.00 -16.12 9.74
C CYS A 126 3.05 -15.10 9.26
N PHE A 127 2.82 -13.80 9.48
CA PHE A 127 3.75 -12.77 8.98
C PHE A 127 5.02 -12.62 9.82
N ARG A 128 4.96 -12.88 11.14
CA ARG A 128 6.16 -12.80 11.99
C ARG A 128 7.18 -13.90 11.70
N THR A 129 6.72 -15.08 11.26
CA THR A 129 7.61 -16.19 10.90
C THR A 129 8.27 -15.96 9.52
N TYR A 130 7.54 -15.43 8.54
CA TYR A 130 8.11 -15.17 7.20
C TYR A 130 8.91 -13.86 7.07
N CYS A 131 8.70 -12.87 7.94
CA CYS A 131 9.43 -11.59 7.90
C CYS A 131 10.74 -11.58 8.71
N LEU A 132 11.08 -12.65 9.44
CA LEU A 132 12.29 -12.72 10.29
C LEU A 132 13.29 -13.80 9.88
N ASP A 133 13.05 -14.56 8.81
CA ASP A 133 13.94 -15.64 8.35
C ASP A 133 14.90 -15.20 7.22
N SER A 134 15.37 -13.95 7.27
CA SER A 134 16.52 -13.47 6.48
C SER A 134 17.79 -13.35 7.34
N LYS A 135 17.99 -14.29 8.26
CA LYS A 135 19.28 -14.50 8.92
C LYS A 135 19.64 -15.99 8.90
N LYS A 136 20.38 -16.37 7.85
CA LYS A 136 21.45 -17.34 7.96
C LYS A 136 22.69 -16.73 7.33
#